data_AF-A0A7T3EU50-F1
#
_entry.id   AF-A0A7T3EU50-F1
#
_cell.length_a   1.000
_cell.length_b   1.000
_cell.length_c   1.000
_cell.angle_alpha   90.00
_cell.angle_beta   90.00
_cell.angle_gamma   90.00
#
_symmetry.space_group_name_H-M   'P 1'
#
loop_
_entity.id
_entity.type
_entity.pdbx_description
1 polymer ?
#
loop_
_entity_poly.entity_id
_entity_poly.type
_entity_poly.pdbx_seq_one_letter_code
_entity_poly.pdbx_strand_id
1 'polypeptide(L)'
;MTDTDTQADRFEQMMWQAVDKLFEQHDGKLESMDGQEQELVLIWRAEADIGNGGILQFVCNWGFPATEKTCSVLKKIGAVHSAMLIHRAADALGKEIRHLQSEGKNLKEIWDITQHLDNKTTSLLNSLDEQYWQDPDKLYLLGWQYYSGNPVQTAS
;
A
#
# COMPACT_ATOMS: atom_id res chain seq x y z
N MET A 1 12.05 25.10 -3.89
CA MET A 1 10.97 24.22 -4.33
C MET A 1 11.11 24.05 -5.82
N THR A 2 11.48 22.86 -6.25
CA THR A 2 11.61 22.49 -7.66
C THR A 2 10.22 22.19 -8.26
N ASP A 3 10.12 22.12 -9.58
CA ASP A 3 8.87 21.70 -10.24
C ASP A 3 8.48 20.28 -9.80
N THR A 4 9.46 19.40 -9.59
CA THR A 4 9.27 18.03 -9.06
C THR A 4 8.69 18.02 -7.65
N ASP A 5 9.20 18.86 -6.75
CA ASP A 5 8.65 18.97 -5.37
C ASP A 5 7.17 19.39 -5.44
N THR A 6 6.85 20.33 -6.32
CA THR A 6 5.48 20.82 -6.52
C THR A 6 4.54 19.72 -7.07
N GLN A 7 5.06 18.82 -7.91
CA GLN A 7 4.29 17.70 -8.45
C GLN A 7 4.01 16.63 -7.39
N ALA A 8 5.02 16.29 -6.56
CA ALA A 8 4.85 15.34 -5.47
C ALA A 8 3.81 15.83 -4.44
N ASP A 9 3.90 17.10 -4.02
CA ASP A 9 2.94 17.70 -3.08
C ASP A 9 1.50 17.65 -3.61
N ARG A 10 1.31 17.86 -4.93
CA ARG A 10 -0.02 17.79 -5.55
C ARG A 10 -0.58 16.38 -5.57
N PHE A 11 0.24 15.37 -5.83
CA PHE A 11 -0.22 13.99 -5.77
C PHE A 11 -0.59 13.59 -4.34
N GLU A 12 0.19 14.03 -3.35
CA GLU A 12 -0.17 13.84 -1.94
C GLU A 12 -1.54 14.45 -1.61
N GLN A 13 -1.78 15.69 -2.06
CA GLN A 13 -3.08 16.35 -1.88
C GLN A 13 -4.23 15.58 -2.54
N MET A 14 -4.03 14.99 -3.73
CA MET A 14 -5.04 14.15 -4.39
C MET A 14 -5.38 12.91 -3.56
N MET A 15 -4.37 12.26 -2.99
CA MET A 15 -4.57 11.11 -2.09
C MET A 15 -5.36 11.51 -0.85
N TRP A 16 -5.00 12.62 -0.20
CA TRP A 16 -5.74 13.15 0.96
C TRP A 16 -7.20 13.45 0.62
N GLN A 17 -7.47 14.12 -0.49
CA GLN A 17 -8.84 14.41 -0.93
C GLN A 17 -9.66 13.14 -1.14
N ALA A 18 -9.07 12.08 -1.70
CA ALA A 18 -9.75 10.80 -1.87
C ALA A 18 -10.05 10.15 -0.50
N VAL A 19 -9.13 10.24 0.46
CA VAL A 19 -9.33 9.73 1.82
C VAL A 19 -10.38 10.53 2.59
N ASP A 20 -10.41 11.86 2.46
CA ASP A 20 -11.46 12.69 3.06
C ASP A 20 -12.83 12.28 2.52
N LYS A 21 -12.98 12.16 1.20
CA LYS A 21 -14.22 11.67 0.56
C LYS A 21 -14.62 10.27 1.04
N LEU A 22 -13.66 9.36 1.19
CA LEU A 22 -13.92 8.00 1.68
C LEU A 22 -14.69 8.05 3.01
N PHE A 23 -14.29 8.92 3.94
CA PHE A 23 -14.91 9.00 5.25
C PHE A 23 -16.14 9.90 5.27
N GLU A 24 -16.11 11.05 4.60
CA GLU A 24 -17.19 12.03 4.62
C GLU A 24 -18.41 11.63 3.79
N GLN A 25 -18.20 10.90 2.69
CA GLN A 25 -19.24 10.61 1.69
C GLN A 25 -19.56 9.12 1.56
N HIS A 26 -18.62 8.26 1.96
CA HIS A 26 -18.68 6.81 1.71
C HIS A 26 -18.66 5.97 3.00
N ASP A 27 -18.73 6.59 4.19
CA ASP A 27 -18.72 5.90 5.50
C ASP A 27 -17.53 4.92 5.67
N GLY A 28 -16.38 5.22 5.07
CA GLY A 28 -15.21 4.32 5.09
C GLY A 28 -15.26 3.15 4.11
N LYS A 29 -16.31 3.03 3.28
CA LYS A 29 -16.53 1.92 2.34
C LYS A 29 -15.87 2.20 1.00
N LEU A 30 -14.65 1.68 0.84
CA LEU A 30 -13.84 1.84 -0.36
C LEU A 30 -14.61 1.47 -1.64
N GLU A 31 -15.33 0.36 -1.61
CA GLU A 31 -16.08 -0.18 -2.75
C GLU A 31 -17.21 0.72 -3.26
N SER A 32 -17.61 1.73 -2.48
CA SER A 32 -18.65 2.68 -2.88
C SER A 32 -18.11 3.93 -3.60
N MET A 33 -16.78 4.12 -3.60
CA MET A 33 -16.11 5.22 -4.31
C MET A 33 -15.93 4.92 -5.80
N ASP A 34 -15.61 5.93 -6.60
CA ASP A 34 -15.22 5.70 -8.00
C ASP A 34 -13.89 4.94 -8.12
N GLY A 35 -13.66 4.31 -9.27
CA GLY A 35 -12.49 3.45 -9.46
C GLY A 35 -11.15 4.17 -9.30
N GLN A 36 -11.04 5.44 -9.68
CA GLN A 36 -9.80 6.21 -9.56
C GLN A 36 -9.57 6.66 -8.11
N GLU A 37 -10.61 7.08 -7.41
CA GLU A 37 -10.55 7.40 -5.99
C GLU A 37 -10.18 6.17 -5.14
N GLN A 38 -10.72 4.99 -5.48
CA GLN A 38 -10.32 3.74 -4.84
C GLN A 38 -8.82 3.49 -4.98
N GLU A 39 -8.25 3.72 -6.16
CA GLU A 39 -6.82 3.55 -6.41
C GLU A 39 -5.98 4.52 -5.57
N LEU A 40 -6.38 5.80 -5.48
CA LEU A 40 -5.71 6.81 -4.66
C LEU A 40 -5.72 6.42 -3.18
N VAL A 41 -6.85 5.93 -2.66
CA VAL A 41 -6.94 5.47 -1.27
C VAL A 41 -6.06 4.23 -1.03
N LEU A 42 -5.98 3.30 -1.97
CA LEU A 42 -5.12 2.12 -1.84
C LEU A 42 -3.64 2.51 -1.76
N ILE A 43 -3.20 3.47 -2.59
CA ILE A 43 -1.82 4.00 -2.54
C ILE A 43 -1.60 4.71 -1.20
N TRP A 44 -2.53 5.56 -0.75
CA TRP A 44 -2.40 6.26 0.52
C TRP A 44 -2.30 5.31 1.71
N ARG A 45 -3.12 4.25 1.76
CA ARG A 45 -3.07 3.24 2.84
C ARG A 45 -1.71 2.56 2.90
N ALA A 46 -1.12 2.25 1.75
CA ALA A 46 0.21 1.66 1.68
C ALA A 46 1.28 2.64 2.17
N GLU A 47 1.29 3.88 1.68
CA GLU A 47 2.26 4.89 2.11
C GLU A 47 2.17 5.19 3.61
N ALA A 48 0.94 5.35 4.12
CA ALA A 48 0.70 5.64 5.53
C ALA A 48 1.17 4.49 6.45
N ASP A 49 0.85 3.23 6.11
CA ASP A 49 1.23 2.10 6.94
C ASP A 49 2.71 1.71 6.77
N ILE A 50 3.25 1.72 5.55
CA ILE A 50 4.65 1.39 5.29
C ILE A 50 5.58 2.44 5.88
N GLY A 51 5.19 3.72 5.84
CA GLY A 51 5.94 4.80 6.49
C GLY A 51 5.96 4.69 8.02
N ASN A 52 4.94 4.08 8.63
CA ASN A 52 4.80 4.00 10.09
C ASN A 52 5.31 2.70 10.71
N GLY A 53 5.06 1.56 10.06
CA GLY A 53 5.38 0.23 10.60
C GLY A 53 5.77 -0.79 9.54
N GLY A 54 6.22 -0.32 8.38
CA GLY A 54 6.69 -1.17 7.29
C GLY A 54 5.57 -1.92 6.56
N ILE A 55 5.96 -2.73 5.59
CA ILE A 55 5.03 -3.51 4.77
C ILE A 55 4.23 -4.51 5.62
N LEU A 56 4.82 -4.99 6.72
CA LEU A 56 4.11 -5.83 7.69
C LEU A 56 2.84 -5.13 8.21
N GLN A 57 2.93 -3.87 8.65
CA GLN A 57 1.77 -3.13 9.15
C GLN A 57 0.69 -3.00 8.07
N PHE A 58 1.09 -2.66 6.84
CA PHE A 58 0.15 -2.53 5.72
C PHE A 58 -0.62 -3.84 5.45
N VAL A 59 0.09 -4.96 5.37
CA VAL A 59 -0.52 -6.28 5.14
C VAL A 59 -1.41 -6.69 6.31
N CYS A 60 -0.99 -6.45 7.55
CA CYS A 60 -1.78 -6.80 8.73
C CYS A 60 -3.05 -5.94 8.88
N ASN A 61 -3.01 -4.66 8.51
CA ASN A 61 -4.16 -3.75 8.60
C ASN A 61 -5.20 -3.99 7.50
N TRP A 62 -4.77 -4.27 6.26
CA TRP A 62 -5.68 -4.30 5.10
C TRP A 62 -5.82 -5.68 4.46
N GLY A 63 -4.97 -6.64 4.83
CA GLY A 63 -4.99 -8.00 4.34
C GLY A 63 -4.44 -8.21 2.93
N PHE A 64 -4.29 -9.48 2.55
CA PHE A 64 -3.75 -9.89 1.25
C PHE A 64 -4.55 -9.36 0.05
N PRO A 65 -5.91 -9.37 0.05
CA PRO A 65 -6.66 -8.85 -1.10
C PRO A 65 -6.41 -7.36 -1.37
N ALA A 66 -6.31 -6.53 -0.33
CA ALA A 66 -5.99 -5.11 -0.49
C ALA A 66 -4.54 -4.93 -0.94
N THR A 67 -3.63 -5.76 -0.44
CA THR A 67 -2.23 -5.78 -0.86
C THR A 67 -2.08 -6.09 -2.35
N GLU A 68 -2.81 -7.10 -2.86
CA GLU A 68 -2.80 -7.48 -4.28
C GLU A 68 -3.38 -6.38 -5.19
N LYS A 69 -4.49 -5.76 -4.76
CA LYS A 69 -5.08 -4.62 -5.47
C LYS A 69 -4.09 -3.46 -5.53
N THR A 70 -3.46 -3.12 -4.41
CA THR A 70 -2.45 -2.05 -4.34
C THR A 70 -1.26 -2.33 -5.24
N CYS A 71 -0.71 -3.54 -5.22
CA CYS A 71 0.36 -3.94 -6.14
C CYS A 71 -0.05 -3.80 -7.62
N SER A 72 -1.31 -4.10 -7.96
CA SER A 72 -1.83 -3.91 -9.32
C SER A 72 -1.89 -2.43 -9.70
N VAL A 73 -2.32 -1.57 -8.78
CA VAL A 73 -2.36 -0.10 -8.99
C VAL A 73 -0.95 0.47 -9.13
N LEU A 74 -0.02 0.09 -8.25
CA LEU A 74 1.37 0.53 -8.33
C LEU A 74 2.00 0.15 -9.67
N LYS A 75 1.77 -1.07 -10.15
CA LYS A 75 2.20 -1.49 -11.50
C LYS A 75 1.54 -0.65 -12.61
N LYS A 76 0.25 -0.34 -12.47
CA LYS A 76 -0.51 0.48 -13.43
C LYS A 76 0.11 1.87 -13.61
N ILE A 77 0.59 2.48 -12.52
CA ILE A 77 1.24 3.80 -12.56
C ILE A 77 2.76 3.75 -12.82
N GLY A 78 3.33 2.55 -13.01
CA GLY A 78 4.75 2.36 -13.32
C GLY A 78 5.66 2.16 -12.10
N ALA A 79 5.14 2.16 -10.87
CA ALA A 79 5.87 1.90 -9.63
C ALA A 79 6.12 0.40 -9.41
N VAL A 80 6.82 -0.22 -10.36
CA VAL A 80 6.99 -1.68 -10.43
C VAL A 80 7.90 -2.22 -9.33
N HIS A 81 8.93 -1.47 -8.90
CA HIS A 81 9.83 -1.93 -7.84
C HIS A 81 9.13 -1.90 -6.47
N SER A 82 8.37 -0.84 -6.19
CA SER A 82 7.56 -0.68 -4.98
C SER A 82 6.52 -1.81 -4.88
N ALA A 83 5.82 -2.10 -5.98
CA ALA A 83 4.90 -3.23 -6.06
C ALA A 83 5.60 -4.58 -5.82
N MET A 84 6.80 -4.77 -6.36
CA MET A 84 7.58 -6.00 -6.18
C MET A 84 8.00 -6.20 -4.71
N LEU A 85 8.43 -5.13 -4.03
CA LEU A 85 8.84 -5.17 -2.62
C LEU A 85 7.65 -5.55 -1.74
N ILE A 86 6.50 -4.88 -1.91
CA ILE A 86 5.26 -5.19 -1.19
C ILE A 86 4.83 -6.64 -1.43
N HIS A 87 4.85 -7.08 -2.69
CA HIS A 87 4.49 -8.45 -3.04
C HIS A 87 5.44 -9.49 -2.41
N ARG A 88 6.77 -9.22 -2.36
CA ARG A 88 7.72 -10.14 -1.72
C ARG A 88 7.48 -10.29 -0.23
N ALA A 89 7.18 -9.20 0.47
CA ALA A 89 6.85 -9.23 1.89
C ALA A 89 5.54 -10.02 2.12
N ALA A 90 4.51 -9.74 1.32
CA ALA A 90 3.24 -10.47 1.40
C ALA A 90 3.41 -11.97 1.12
N ASP A 91 4.18 -12.37 0.12
CA ASP A 91 4.45 -13.79 -0.15
C ASP A 91 5.21 -14.47 1.01
N ALA A 92 6.17 -13.78 1.63
CA ALA A 92 6.86 -14.29 2.82
C ALA A 92 5.88 -14.51 3.99
N LEU A 93 5.05 -13.51 4.31
CA LEU A 93 4.03 -13.61 5.34
C LEU A 93 3.02 -14.74 5.03
N GLY A 94 2.57 -14.85 3.78
CA GLY A 94 1.67 -15.91 3.36
C GLY A 94 2.27 -17.31 3.49
N LYS A 95 3.58 -17.46 3.27
CA LYS A 95 4.29 -18.73 3.51
C LYS A 95 4.31 -19.09 4.99
N GLU A 96 4.61 -18.13 5.86
CA GLU A 96 4.61 -18.36 7.31
C GLU A 96 3.21 -18.72 7.84
N ILE A 97 2.17 -18.04 7.37
CA ILE A 97 0.78 -18.36 7.72
C ILE A 97 0.42 -19.79 7.28
N ARG A 98 0.77 -20.18 6.04
CA ARG A 98 0.53 -21.55 5.56
C ARG A 98 1.33 -22.59 6.35
N HIS A 99 2.55 -22.27 6.75
CA HIS A 99 3.36 -23.14 7.59
C HIS A 99 2.70 -23.36 8.95
N LEU A 100 2.25 -22.30 9.63
CA LEU A 100 1.52 -22.40 10.90
C LEU A 100 0.24 -23.24 10.77
N GLN A 101 -0.53 -23.02 9.70
CA GLN A 101 -1.73 -23.80 9.41
C GLN A 101 -1.42 -25.29 9.25
N SER A 102 -0.30 -25.64 8.60
CA SER A 102 0.15 -27.03 8.45
C SER A 102 0.53 -27.70 9.78
N GLU A 103 0.87 -26.90 10.79
CA GLU A 103 1.13 -27.35 12.16
C GLU A 103 -0.13 -27.34 13.05
N GLY A 104 -1.31 -27.06 12.47
CA GLY A 104 -2.57 -26.95 13.20
C GLY A 104 -2.74 -25.64 13.99
N LYS A 105 -1.89 -24.65 13.75
CA LYS A 105 -1.96 -23.32 14.36
C LYS A 105 -2.69 -22.37 13.41
N ASN A 106 -3.91 -22.00 13.75
CA ASN A 106 -4.67 -20.99 13.02
C ASN A 106 -4.56 -19.65 13.75
N LEU A 107 -4.17 -18.61 13.02
CA LEU A 107 -4.21 -17.24 13.52
C LEU A 107 -5.67 -16.81 13.70
N LYS A 108 -5.96 -16.02 14.73
CA LYS A 108 -7.28 -15.39 14.88
C LYS A 108 -7.36 -14.14 14.02
N GLU A 109 -6.29 -13.37 14.03
CA GLU A 109 -6.11 -12.17 13.23
C GLU A 109 -4.78 -12.22 12.48
N ILE A 110 -4.64 -11.51 11.35
CA ILE A 110 -3.37 -11.49 10.61
C ILE A 110 -2.23 -10.98 11.50
N TRP A 111 -2.50 -10.02 12.38
CA TRP A 111 -1.53 -9.48 13.35
C TRP A 111 -0.90 -10.53 14.28
N ASP A 112 -1.57 -11.65 14.53
CA ASP A 112 -1.01 -12.73 15.37
C ASP A 112 0.27 -13.33 14.74
N ILE A 113 0.49 -13.15 13.42
CA ILE A 113 1.71 -13.61 12.74
C ILE A 113 2.98 -13.05 13.37
N THR A 114 2.92 -11.85 13.95
CA THR A 114 4.07 -11.16 14.56
C THR A 114 4.67 -11.92 15.74
N GLN A 115 3.91 -12.80 16.38
CA GLN A 115 4.37 -13.66 17.48
C GLN A 115 5.09 -14.93 16.99
N HIS A 116 5.07 -15.17 15.68
CA HIS A 116 5.52 -16.41 15.06
C HIS A 116 6.62 -16.22 14.00
N LEU A 117 6.95 -14.98 13.65
CA LEU A 117 8.00 -14.70 12.68
C LEU A 117 9.36 -15.17 13.20
N ASP A 118 10.05 -15.96 12.38
CA ASP A 118 11.45 -16.29 12.65
C ASP A 118 12.38 -15.11 12.34
N ASN A 119 13.62 -15.20 12.81
CA ASN A 119 14.62 -14.15 12.61
C ASN A 119 14.91 -13.91 11.12
N LYS A 120 14.79 -14.96 10.29
CA LYS A 120 15.06 -14.87 8.85
C LYS A 120 14.00 -14.05 8.15
N THR A 121 12.72 -14.32 8.42
CA THR A 121 11.58 -13.59 7.85
C THR A 121 11.56 -12.16 8.37
N THR A 122 11.81 -11.96 9.67
CA THR A 122 11.94 -10.61 10.25
C THR A 122 13.05 -9.81 9.54
N SER A 123 14.23 -10.40 9.34
CA SER A 123 15.33 -9.73 8.64
C SER A 123 15.01 -9.43 7.18
N LEU A 124 14.29 -10.33 6.51
CA LEU A 124 13.80 -10.10 5.14
C LEU A 124 12.84 -8.93 5.08
N LEU A 125 11.84 -8.88 5.96
CA LEU A 125 10.84 -7.80 6.00
C LEU A 125 11.53 -6.44 6.23
N ASN A 126 12.41 -6.34 7.22
CA ASN A 126 13.18 -5.12 7.50
C ASN A 126 13.99 -4.67 6.27
N SER A 127 14.65 -5.59 5.58
CA SER A 127 15.41 -5.26 4.36
C SER A 127 14.52 -4.79 3.21
N LEU A 128 13.29 -5.30 3.11
CA LEU A 128 12.33 -4.85 2.10
C LEU A 128 11.80 -3.45 2.41
N ASP A 129 11.53 -3.17 3.69
CA ASP A 129 11.13 -1.84 4.16
C ASP A 129 12.23 -0.80 3.89
N GLU A 130 13.49 -1.11 4.23
CA GLU A 130 14.63 -0.25 3.95
C GLU A 130 14.77 0.08 2.45
N GLN A 131 14.55 -0.91 1.58
CA GLN A 131 14.55 -0.72 0.12
C GLN A 131 13.37 0.12 -0.35
N TYR A 132 12.20 -0.06 0.26
CA TYR A 132 11.01 0.72 -0.09
C TYR A 132 11.21 2.19 0.26
N TRP A 133 11.75 2.49 1.44
CA TRP A 133 12.01 3.85 1.92
C TRP A 133 13.09 4.60 1.14
N GLN A 134 13.89 3.91 0.30
CA GLN A 134 14.76 4.60 -0.68
C GLN A 134 13.97 5.24 -1.82
N ASP A 135 12.65 5.00 -1.88
CA ASP A 135 11.75 5.49 -2.92
C ASP A 135 12.31 5.18 -4.33
N PRO A 136 12.39 3.87 -4.67
CA PRO A 136 13.09 3.41 -5.88
C PRO A 136 12.39 3.83 -7.17
N ASP A 137 11.08 4.12 -7.10
CA ASP A 137 10.28 4.48 -8.27
C ASP A 137 9.95 5.97 -8.35
N LYS A 138 10.23 6.78 -7.32
CA LYS A 138 9.71 8.15 -7.20
C LYS A 138 8.18 8.14 -7.25
N LEU A 139 7.58 7.39 -6.34
CA LEU A 139 6.16 7.03 -6.37
C LEU A 139 5.25 8.26 -6.54
N TYR A 140 5.52 9.34 -5.81
CA TYR A 140 4.67 10.53 -5.83
C TYR A 140 4.74 11.25 -7.18
N LEU A 141 5.91 11.25 -7.82
CA LEU A 141 6.10 11.81 -9.15
C LEU A 141 5.36 10.98 -10.20
N LEU A 142 5.48 9.64 -10.16
CA LEU A 142 4.76 8.75 -11.06
C LEU A 142 3.25 8.86 -10.89
N GLY A 143 2.78 8.92 -9.64
CA GLY A 143 1.38 9.14 -9.30
C GLY A 143 0.86 10.45 -9.90
N TRP A 144 1.58 11.55 -9.70
CA TRP A 144 1.22 12.83 -10.31
C TRP A 144 1.14 12.72 -11.84
N GLN A 145 2.17 12.17 -12.49
CA GLN A 145 2.20 12.04 -13.95
C GLN A 145 1.03 11.21 -14.49
N TYR A 146 0.65 10.15 -13.78
CA TYR A 146 -0.44 9.27 -14.19
C TYR A 146 -1.83 9.92 -14.03
N TYR A 147 -2.08 10.56 -12.88
CA TYR A 147 -3.40 11.05 -12.53
C TYR A 147 -3.64 12.52 -12.90
N SER A 148 -2.61 13.34 -13.14
CA SER A 148 -2.78 14.72 -13.64
C SER A 148 -3.25 14.78 -15.09
N GLY A 149 -2.97 13.74 -15.89
CA GLY A 149 -3.48 13.59 -17.26
C GLY A 149 -4.92 13.03 -17.35
N ASN A 150 -5.45 12.50 -16.24
CA ASN A 150 -6.81 11.97 -16.11
C ASN A 150 -7.48 12.65 -14.91
N PRO A 151 -7.98 13.88 -15.06
CA PRO A 151 -8.53 14.61 -13.93
C PRO A 151 -9.64 13.80 -13.26
N VAL A 152 -9.52 13.62 -11.94
CA VAL A 152 -10.61 13.15 -11.08
C VAL A 152 -11.79 14.05 -11.38
N GLN A 153 -12.88 13.49 -11.91
CA GLN A 153 -14.12 14.25 -12.06
C GLN A 153 -14.59 14.58 -10.65
N THR A 154 -14.31 15.80 -10.22
CA THR A 154 -14.91 16.36 -9.02
C THR A 154 -16.39 16.53 -9.33
N ALA A 155 -17.22 15.66 -8.76
CA ALA A 155 -18.66 15.81 -8.81
C ALA A 155 -19.02 17.18 -8.20
N SER A 156 -19.62 18.02 -9.02
CA SER A 156 -20.16 19.34 -8.70
C SER A 156 -21.53 19.27 -8.03
#